data_AF-A0A5D8YGP8-F1
#
_entry.id   AF-A0A5D8YGP8-F1
#
_cell.length_a   1.000
_cell.length_b   1.000
_cell.length_c   1.000
_cell.angle_alpha   90.00
_cell.angle_beta   90.00
_cell.angle_gamma   90.00
#
_symmetry.space_group_name_H-M   'P 1'
#
loop_
_entity.id
_entity.type
_entity.pdbx_description
1 polymer ?
#
loop_
_entity_poly.entity_id
_entity_poly.type
_entity_poly.pdbx_seq_one_letter_code
_entity_poly.pdbx_strand_id
1 'polypeptide(L)'
;MKKYILTSKSFTGAVEFGFNSTGTLVFYNNAADMSDKQTDWLLAHLPPNEVYLNQLKVKISGELKEVPPDLSFDTFWTAYDKKIHAIRCKPLWNKLKDTDKMRAIMQIKPYDAYCARTGIAKANPENYLKKQYYETDWNREK
;
A
#
# COMPACT_ATOMS: atom_id res chain seq x y z
N MET A 1 2.90 -3.07 0.50
CA MET A 1 3.78 -2.58 -0.56
C MET A 1 4.13 -1.15 -0.21
N LYS A 2 5.41 -0.80 -0.11
CA LYS A 2 5.82 0.60 0.06
C LYS A 2 5.97 1.23 -1.31
N LYS A 3 5.51 2.46 -1.46
CA LYS A 3 5.64 3.22 -2.71
C LYS A 3 6.54 4.42 -2.49
N TYR A 4 7.26 4.78 -3.53
CA TYR A 4 8.12 5.94 -3.57
C TYR A 4 7.79 6.76 -4.81
N ILE A 5 7.93 8.07 -4.68
CA ILE A 5 7.77 9.03 -5.76
C ILE A 5 9.09 9.80 -5.94
N LEU A 6 9.56 9.83 -7.19
CA LEU A 6 10.73 10.57 -7.62
C LEU A 6 10.31 11.75 -8.47
N THR A 7 10.78 12.93 -8.09
CA THR A 7 10.60 14.18 -8.84
C THR A 7 11.95 14.86 -9.02
N SER A 8 12.13 15.66 -10.08
CA SER A 8 13.38 16.38 -10.33
C SER A 8 13.08 17.71 -11.00
N LYS A 9 14.04 18.65 -10.94
CA LYS A 9 14.00 19.87 -11.76
C LYS A 9 14.38 19.61 -13.23
N SER A 10 14.97 18.45 -13.51
CA SER A 10 15.47 18.08 -14.84
C SER A 10 14.42 17.48 -15.79
N PHE A 11 13.21 17.23 -15.28
CA PHE A 11 12.06 16.72 -16.03
C PHE A 11 10.77 17.21 -15.37
N THR A 12 9.65 17.20 -16.10
CA THR A 12 8.33 17.55 -15.54
C THR A 12 7.56 16.29 -15.19
N GLY A 13 6.81 16.28 -14.10
CA GLY A 13 6.02 15.12 -13.65
C GLY A 13 6.75 14.28 -12.61
N ALA A 14 6.35 13.01 -12.47
CA ALA A 14 6.87 12.13 -11.43
C ALA A 14 7.00 10.67 -11.89
N VAL A 15 7.97 9.99 -11.30
CA VAL A 15 8.13 8.54 -11.44
C VAL A 15 7.75 7.88 -10.12
N GLU A 16 6.84 6.93 -10.18
CA GLU A 16 6.44 6.13 -9.03
C GLU A 16 7.02 4.72 -9.14
N PHE A 17 7.47 4.17 -8.02
CA PHE A 17 7.89 2.78 -7.96
C PHE A 17 7.64 2.21 -6.57
N GLY A 18 7.58 0.88 -6.45
CA GLY A 18 7.18 0.26 -5.19
C GLY A 18 7.77 -1.11 -4.94
N PHE A 19 7.97 -1.39 -3.64
CA PHE A 19 8.56 -2.62 -3.14
C PHE A 19 7.53 -3.45 -2.37
N ASN A 20 7.59 -4.77 -2.53
CA ASN A 20 6.76 -5.70 -1.78
C ASN A 20 7.24 -5.85 -0.31
N SER A 21 6.66 -6.76 0.46
CA SER A 21 7.04 -6.98 1.87
C SER A 21 8.44 -7.57 2.05
N THR A 22 9.05 -8.16 1.02
CA THR A 22 10.43 -8.67 1.05
C THR A 22 11.43 -7.63 0.54
N GLY A 23 10.99 -6.40 0.26
CA GLY A 23 11.81 -5.33 -0.28
C GLY A 23 12.11 -5.47 -1.77
N THR A 24 11.48 -6.38 -2.51
CA THR A 24 11.69 -6.56 -3.96
C THR A 24 10.87 -5.54 -4.75
N LEU A 25 11.47 -4.93 -5.76
CA LEU A 25 10.79 -4.02 -6.69
C LEU A 25 9.71 -4.79 -7.47
N VAL A 26 8.47 -4.32 -7.39
CA VAL A 26 7.30 -4.98 -8.00
C VAL A 26 6.38 -4.02 -8.74
N PHE A 27 6.67 -2.72 -8.69
CA PHE A 27 5.87 -1.68 -9.32
C PHE A 27 6.78 -0.58 -9.86
N TYR A 28 6.50 -0.14 -11.08
CA TYR A 28 7.12 1.01 -11.73
C TYR A 28 6.08 1.68 -12.62
N ASN A 29 5.96 3.00 -12.52
CA ASN A 29 5.08 3.83 -13.34
C ASN A 29 5.77 5.16 -13.63
N ASN A 30 5.99 5.46 -14.90
CA ASN A 30 6.59 6.71 -15.33
C ASN A 30 5.52 7.65 -15.88
N ALA A 31 5.15 8.66 -15.11
CA ALA A 31 4.26 9.75 -15.54
C ALA A 31 5.03 11.08 -15.70
N ALA A 32 6.35 10.99 -15.89
CA ALA A 32 7.22 12.13 -16.14
C ALA A 32 7.54 12.27 -17.63
N ASP A 33 7.65 13.52 -18.07
CA ASP A 33 8.15 13.89 -19.39
C ASP A 33 9.68 13.85 -19.36
N MET A 34 10.22 12.65 -19.60
CA MET A 34 11.65 12.36 -19.64
C MET A 34 12.08 12.00 -21.06
N SER A 35 13.28 12.45 -21.44
CA SER A 35 13.94 11.96 -22.65
C SER A 35 14.31 10.48 -22.53
N ASP A 36 14.53 9.81 -23.68
CA ASP A 36 14.95 8.40 -23.73
C ASP A 36 16.19 8.14 -22.88
N LYS A 37 17.20 9.02 -22.96
CA LYS A 37 18.43 8.92 -22.15
C LYS A 37 18.15 8.97 -20.64
N GLN A 38 17.21 9.80 -20.20
CA GLN A 38 16.84 9.90 -18.79
C GLN A 38 16.09 8.66 -18.33
N THR A 39 15.18 8.15 -19.17
CA THR A 39 14.44 6.91 -18.91
C THR A 39 15.37 5.71 -18.84
N ASP A 40 16.27 5.55 -19.81
CA ASP A 40 17.28 4.47 -19.84
C ASP A 40 18.18 4.51 -18.62
N TRP A 41 18.68 5.71 -18.28
CA TRP A 41 19.51 5.88 -17.09
C TRP A 41 18.75 5.49 -15.83
N LEU A 42 17.50 5.93 -15.68
CA LEU A 42 16.71 5.65 -14.49
C LEU A 42 16.43 4.14 -14.37
N LEU A 43 16.01 3.47 -15.45
CA LEU A 43 15.74 2.03 -15.44
C LEU A 43 17.00 1.22 -15.15
N ALA A 44 18.16 1.64 -15.65
CA ALA A 44 19.45 0.99 -15.36
C ALA A 44 19.91 1.18 -13.90
N HIS A 45 19.44 2.23 -13.22
CA HIS A 45 19.85 2.58 -11.86
C HIS A 45 18.76 2.31 -10.81
N LEU A 46 17.55 1.93 -11.23
CA LEU A 46 16.45 1.63 -10.34
C LEU A 46 16.79 0.35 -9.54
N PRO A 47 16.86 0.43 -8.21
CA PRO A 47 17.34 -0.69 -7.42
C PRO A 47 16.30 -1.82 -7.41
N PRO A 48 16.70 -3.08 -7.63
CA PRO A 48 15.79 -4.22 -7.56
C PRO A 48 15.33 -4.53 -6.12
N ASN A 49 16.03 -4.00 -5.12
CA ASN A 49 15.71 -4.17 -3.70
C ASN A 49 15.77 -2.86 -2.92
N GLU A 50 14.82 -2.64 -2.01
CA GLU A 50 14.67 -1.45 -1.16
C GLU A 50 15.93 -1.15 -0.33
N VAL A 51 16.70 -2.17 0.07
CA VAL A 51 17.96 -2.01 0.82
C VAL A 51 18.97 -1.14 0.06
N TYR A 52 18.91 -1.13 -1.27
CA TYR A 52 19.78 -0.32 -2.12
C TYR A 52 19.20 1.04 -2.51
N LEU A 53 18.04 1.43 -1.96
CA LEU A 53 17.39 2.71 -2.30
C LEU A 53 18.25 3.94 -1.98
N ASN A 54 19.06 3.86 -0.91
CA ASN A 54 20.03 4.91 -0.59
C ASN A 54 21.07 5.12 -1.69
N GLN A 55 21.42 4.08 -2.45
CA GLN A 55 22.36 4.20 -3.58
C GLN A 55 21.74 4.95 -4.75
N LEU A 56 20.43 4.83 -4.98
CA LEU A 56 19.73 5.66 -5.95
C LEU A 56 19.66 7.12 -5.46
N LYS A 57 19.36 7.33 -4.18
CA LYS A 57 19.22 8.67 -3.57
C LYS A 57 20.47 9.54 -3.72
N VAL A 58 21.66 8.95 -3.68
CA VAL A 58 22.93 9.69 -3.88
C VAL A 58 23.25 9.99 -5.35
N LYS A 59 22.65 9.26 -6.29
CA LYS A 59 22.89 9.41 -7.74
C LYS A 59 21.93 10.37 -8.42
N ILE A 60 20.74 10.57 -7.85
CA ILE A 60 19.74 11.48 -8.38
C ILE A 60 20.01 12.92 -7.95
N SER A 61 19.67 13.87 -8.82
CA SER A 61 19.61 15.30 -8.49
C SER A 61 18.22 15.73 -8.00
N GLY A 62 17.28 14.79 -7.93
CA GLY A 62 15.88 15.02 -7.58
C GLY A 62 15.53 14.71 -6.13
N GLU A 63 14.25 14.82 -5.82
CA GLU A 63 13.69 14.48 -4.52
C GLU A 63 12.98 13.12 -4.59
N LEU A 64 13.33 12.24 -3.64
CA LEU A 64 12.72 10.93 -3.46
C LEU A 64 11.94 10.91 -2.15
N LYS A 65 10.64 10.67 -2.23
CA LYS A 65 9.74 10.60 -1.07
C LYS A 65 9.08 9.24 -0.98
N GLU A 66 8.97 8.70 0.23
CA GLU A 66 8.04 7.60 0.49
C GLU A 66 6.62 8.13 0.44
N VAL A 67 5.77 7.48 -0.35
CA VAL A 67 4.34 7.77 -0.40
C VAL A 67 3.71 7.03 0.79
N PRO A 68 3.08 7.75 1.73
CA PRO A 68 2.37 7.10 2.82
C PRO A 68 1.33 6.13 2.24
N PRO A 69 1.13 4.96 2.86
CA PRO A 69 0.04 4.08 2.45
C PRO A 69 -1.28 4.86 2.45
N ASP A 70 -2.11 4.71 1.42
CA ASP A 70 -3.42 5.34 1.44
C ASP A 70 -4.30 4.66 2.49
N LEU A 71 -4.50 5.37 3.61
CA LEU A 71 -5.34 4.94 4.74
C LEU A 71 -6.75 5.53 4.64
N SER A 72 -7.18 5.91 3.44
CA SER A 72 -8.55 6.38 3.20
C SER A 72 -9.57 5.28 3.50
N PHE A 73 -10.78 5.70 3.87
CA PHE A 73 -11.90 4.77 4.01
C PHE A 73 -12.20 4.08 2.68
N ASP A 74 -11.98 4.74 1.54
CA ASP A 74 -12.23 4.17 0.22
C ASP A 74 -11.30 2.99 -0.06
N THR A 75 -10.01 3.10 0.28
CA THR A 75 -9.07 1.98 0.17
C THR A 75 -9.52 0.78 1.02
N PHE A 76 -9.91 1.00 2.28
CA PHE A 76 -10.50 -0.06 3.11
C PHE A 76 -11.78 -0.63 2.50
N TRP A 77 -12.68 0.24 2.06
CA TRP A 77 -14.00 -0.13 1.55
C TRP A 77 -13.89 -0.99 0.30
N THR A 78 -13.01 -0.57 -0.62
CA THR A 78 -12.64 -1.29 -1.84
C THR A 78 -12.04 -2.64 -1.51
N ALA A 79 -11.02 -2.69 -0.63
CA ALA A 79 -10.36 -3.93 -0.26
C ALA A 79 -11.28 -4.93 0.47
N TYR A 80 -12.18 -4.47 1.34
CA TYR A 80 -13.05 -5.35 2.13
C TYR A 80 -14.15 -6.01 1.29
N ASP A 81 -14.52 -5.39 0.17
CA ASP A 81 -15.43 -5.94 -0.85
C ASP A 81 -16.77 -6.54 -0.36
N LYS A 82 -17.29 -6.03 0.76
CA LYS A 82 -18.63 -6.33 1.26
C LYS A 82 -19.38 -5.04 1.53
N LYS A 83 -20.06 -4.52 0.49
CA LYS A 83 -20.55 -3.13 0.42
C LYS A 83 -21.87 -2.91 1.17
N ILE A 84 -21.86 -3.02 2.50
CA ILE A 84 -23.06 -2.89 3.33
C ILE A 84 -22.87 -1.88 4.48
N HIS A 85 -23.88 -1.01 4.67
CA HIS A 85 -23.90 -0.01 5.75
C HIS A 85 -22.67 0.94 5.78
N ALA A 86 -22.24 1.46 4.63
CA ALA A 86 -21.09 2.39 4.52
C ALA A 86 -21.16 3.58 5.49
N ILE A 87 -22.35 4.17 5.66
CA ILE A 87 -22.62 5.30 6.56
C ILE A 87 -22.25 4.96 8.01
N ARG A 88 -22.45 3.72 8.45
CA ARG A 88 -22.11 3.27 9.81
C ARG A 88 -20.61 2.96 9.96
N CYS A 89 -19.97 2.51 8.89
CA CYS A 89 -18.56 2.14 8.89
C CYS A 89 -17.63 3.38 8.89
N LYS A 90 -17.99 4.43 8.16
CA LYS A 90 -17.15 5.63 8.01
C LYS A 90 -16.81 6.32 9.35
N PRO A 91 -17.75 6.52 10.29
CA PRO A 91 -17.43 7.05 11.62
C PRO A 91 -16.53 6.13 12.44
N LEU A 92 -16.65 4.80 12.29
CA LEU A 92 -15.79 3.83 12.97
C LEU A 92 -14.35 3.92 12.44
N TRP A 93 -14.21 3.99 11.11
CA TRP A 93 -12.93 4.16 10.44
C TRP A 93 -12.22 5.45 10.87
N ASN A 94 -12.95 6.56 10.90
CA ASN A 94 -12.38 7.86 11.26
C ASN A 94 -11.90 7.94 12.72
N LYS A 95 -12.40 7.07 13.60
CA LYS A 95 -11.95 6.97 15.00
C LYS A 95 -10.67 6.13 15.16
N LEU A 96 -10.29 5.34 14.16
CA LEU A 96 -9.07 4.53 14.22
C LEU A 96 -7.83 5.43 14.13
N LYS A 97 -6.78 5.05 14.85
CA LYS A 97 -5.44 5.60 14.65
C LYS A 97 -4.88 5.09 13.32
N ASP A 98 -3.93 5.80 12.75
CA ASP A 98 -3.36 5.43 11.45
C ASP A 98 -2.67 4.06 11.49
N THR A 99 -2.08 3.67 12.63
CA THR A 99 -1.58 2.32 12.87
C THR A 99 -2.66 1.26 12.73
N ASP A 100 -3.84 1.51 13.26
CA ASP A 100 -4.95 0.56 13.28
C ASP A 100 -5.65 0.53 11.92
N LYS A 101 -5.73 1.67 11.22
CA LYS A 101 -6.19 1.72 9.81
C LYS A 101 -5.27 0.87 8.91
N MET A 102 -3.96 1.01 9.08
CA MET A 102 -2.99 0.23 8.32
C MET A 102 -3.16 -1.27 8.59
N ARG A 103 -3.24 -1.68 9.86
CA ARG A 103 -3.52 -3.09 10.22
C ARG A 103 -4.86 -3.56 9.65
N ALA A 104 -5.90 -2.72 9.75
CA ALA A 104 -7.23 -3.01 9.26
C ALA A 104 -7.27 -3.35 7.78
N ILE A 105 -6.52 -2.61 6.94
CA ILE A 105 -6.38 -2.90 5.52
C ILE A 105 -5.52 -4.15 5.29
N MET A 106 -4.39 -4.27 5.99
CA MET A 106 -3.44 -5.38 5.77
C MET A 106 -4.03 -6.75 6.14
N GLN A 107 -4.86 -6.82 7.18
CA GLN A 107 -5.46 -8.08 7.65
C GLN A 107 -6.66 -8.56 6.85
N ILE A 108 -7.15 -7.79 5.87
CA ILE A 108 -8.30 -8.22 5.05
C ILE A 108 -7.98 -9.51 4.30
N LYS A 109 -6.81 -9.59 3.65
CA LYS A 109 -6.41 -10.80 2.89
C LYS A 109 -6.25 -12.04 3.78
N PRO A 110 -5.49 -12.00 4.90
CA PRO A 110 -5.47 -13.10 5.86
C PRO A 110 -6.85 -13.50 6.37
N TYR A 111 -7.71 -12.53 6.70
CA TYR A 111 -9.07 -12.79 7.17
C TYR A 111 -9.93 -13.48 6.11
N ASP A 112 -9.84 -13.03 4.85
CA ASP A 112 -10.55 -13.65 3.73
C ASP A 112 -10.11 -15.08 3.50
N ALA A 113 -8.80 -15.35 3.58
CA ALA A 113 -8.26 -16.70 3.51
C ALA A 113 -8.74 -17.59 4.66
N TYR A 114 -8.87 -17.04 5.87
CA TYR A 114 -9.46 -17.75 7.01
C TYR A 114 -10.94 -18.09 6.79
N CYS A 115 -11.76 -17.14 6.35
CA CYS A 115 -13.17 -17.39 6.02
C CYS A 115 -13.32 -18.45 4.93
N ALA A 116 -12.49 -18.40 3.89
CA ALA A 116 -12.50 -19.39 2.82
C ALA A 116 -12.10 -20.79 3.31
N ARG A 117 -11.08 -20.90 4.18
CA ARG A 117 -10.60 -22.17 4.73
C ARG A 117 -11.59 -22.81 5.71
N THR A 118 -12.26 -22.01 6.54
CA THR A 118 -13.15 -22.50 7.61
C THR A 118 -14.61 -22.62 7.17
N GLY A 119 -14.99 -22.01 6.03
CA GLY A 119 -16.37 -21.92 5.59
C GLY A 119 -17.21 -20.90 6.37
N ILE A 120 -16.60 -20.15 7.31
CA ILE A 120 -17.30 -19.11 8.07
C ILE A 120 -17.58 -17.93 7.15
N ALA A 121 -18.82 -17.44 7.18
CA ALA A 121 -19.22 -16.26 6.43
C ALA A 121 -18.43 -15.02 6.89
N LYS A 122 -17.88 -14.28 5.93
CA LYS A 122 -17.18 -13.01 6.17
C LYS A 122 -18.08 -12.06 6.96
N ALA A 123 -17.54 -11.48 8.04
CA ALA A 123 -18.27 -10.52 8.86
C ALA A 123 -18.74 -9.30 8.04
N ASN A 124 -19.69 -8.55 8.59
CA ASN A 124 -20.00 -7.23 8.04
C ASN A 124 -18.83 -6.28 8.34
N PRO A 125 -18.49 -5.32 7.47
CA PRO A 125 -17.37 -4.38 7.69
C PRO A 125 -17.51 -3.63 9.02
N GLU A 126 -18.75 -3.30 9.41
CA GLU A 126 -19.04 -2.72 10.71
C GLU A 126 -18.57 -3.60 11.88
N ASN A 127 -18.82 -4.91 11.82
CA ASN A 127 -18.41 -5.85 12.86
C ASN A 127 -16.89 -6.10 12.84
N TYR A 128 -16.29 -6.16 11.66
CA TYR A 128 -14.83 -6.26 11.52
C TYR A 128 -14.12 -5.10 12.21
N LEU A 129 -14.61 -3.87 12.01
CA LEU A 129 -14.08 -2.67 12.66
C LEU A 129 -14.40 -2.63 14.16
N LYS A 130 -15.66 -2.84 14.56
CA LYS A 130 -16.09 -2.78 15.97
C LYS A 130 -15.38 -3.81 16.86
N LYS A 131 -15.24 -5.03 16.36
CA LYS A 131 -14.61 -6.14 17.09
C LYS A 131 -13.11 -6.22 16.87
N GLN A 132 -12.53 -5.26 16.14
CA GLN A 132 -11.09 -5.17 15.89
C GLN A 132 -10.50 -6.47 15.36
N TYR A 133 -11.17 -7.10 14.40
CA TYR A 133 -10.72 -8.37 13.79
C TYR A 133 -9.35 -8.23 13.13
N TYR A 134 -8.91 -7.01 12.85
CA TYR A 134 -7.58 -6.70 12.34
C TYR A 134 -6.45 -6.82 13.38
N GLU A 135 -6.74 -7.11 14.63
CA GLU A 135 -5.72 -7.44 15.65
C GLU A 135 -5.43 -8.96 15.71
N THR A 136 -6.27 -9.78 15.08
CA THR A 136 -6.11 -11.24 15.06
C THR A 136 -5.12 -11.69 13.99
N ASP A 137 -4.24 -12.64 14.32
CA ASP A 137 -3.40 -13.34 13.33
C ASP A 137 -4.16 -14.50 12.70
N TRP A 138 -4.95 -14.18 11.66
CA TRP A 138 -5.80 -15.14 10.94
C TRP A 138 -5.04 -16.28 10.22
N ASN A 139 -3.71 -16.16 10.09
CA ASN A 139 -2.89 -17.26 9.56
C ASN A 139 -2.68 -18.37 10.59
N ARG A 140 -2.80 -18.06 11.89
CA ARG A 140 -2.63 -19.02 12.99
C ARG A 140 -3.94 -19.50 13.58
N GLU A 141 -5.03 -18.76 13.34
CA GLU A 141 -6.36 -19.14 13.79
C GLU A 141 -6.88 -20.37 13.02
N LYS A 142 -7.41 -21.35 13.76
CA LYS A 142 -7.84 -22.65 13.22
C LYS A 142 -9.26 -22.62 12.69
#